data_AF-A0A0R3U9H5-F1
#
_entry.id   AF-A0A0R3U9H5-F1
#
_cell.length_a   1.000
_cell.length_b   1.000
_cell.length_c   1.000
_cell.angle_alpha   90.00
_cell.angle_beta   90.00
_cell.angle_gamma   90.00
#
_symmetry.space_group_name_H-M   'P 1'
#
loop_
_entity.id
_entity.type
_entity.pdbx_description
1 polymer ?
#
loop_
_entity_poly.entity_id
_entity_poly.type
_entity_poly.pdbx_seq_one_letter_code
_entity_poly.pdbx_strand_id
1 'polypeptide(L)'
;MGTAVGPIRDLMLKPNNIRHPDEFYFPTLAYNSHLHLPGACLDSPSPKSEYGYNYLGKFVIWKDYRMTCATKYVRDVCILGADHVSLLQSVPHISANKFHADYQPEAYDEMEQWYF
;
A
#
# COMPACT_ATOMS: atom_id res chain seq x y z
N MET A 1 23.24 3.44 5.48
CA MET A 1 22.47 2.58 4.55
C MET A 1 22.27 3.19 3.15
N GLY A 2 22.88 4.34 2.80
CA GLY A 2 22.50 5.10 1.58
C GLY A 2 23.48 5.13 0.40
N THR A 3 24.70 4.61 0.52
CA THR A 3 25.70 4.68 -0.57
C THR A 3 25.72 3.44 -1.46
N ALA A 4 25.60 2.24 -0.87
CA ALA A 4 25.68 0.98 -1.61
C ALA A 4 24.61 0.82 -2.70
N VAL A 5 23.39 1.34 -2.45
CA VAL A 5 22.28 1.33 -3.40
C VAL A 5 22.13 2.66 -4.16
N GLY A 6 23.09 3.57 -4.02
CA GLY A 6 23.10 4.88 -4.69
C GLY A 6 22.93 4.79 -6.20
N PRO A 7 23.67 3.92 -6.92
CA PRO A 7 23.49 3.76 -8.36
C PRO A 7 22.08 3.32 -8.76
N ILE A 8 21.44 2.44 -7.98
CA ILE A 8 20.07 1.96 -8.22
C ILE A 8 19.09 3.11 -8.04
N ARG A 9 19.22 3.86 -6.94
CA ARG A 9 18.40 5.05 -6.67
C ARG A 9 18.52 6.06 -7.80
N ASP A 10 19.74 6.42 -8.17
CA ASP A 10 19.99 7.48 -9.13
C ASP A 10 19.49 7.09 -10.52
N LEU A 11 19.58 5.80 -10.89
CA LEU A 11 18.99 5.27 -12.11
C LEU A 11 17.46 5.27 -12.06
N MET A 12 16.85 4.71 -11.02
CA MET A 12 15.40 4.52 -10.94
C MET A 12 14.64 5.84 -10.75
N LEU A 13 15.20 6.77 -9.96
CA LEU A 13 14.59 8.07 -9.67
C LEU A 13 14.94 9.15 -10.71
N LYS A 14 15.73 8.81 -11.73
CA LYS A 14 16.04 9.73 -12.82
C LYS A 14 14.73 10.17 -13.50
N PRO A 15 14.52 11.49 -13.72
CA PRO A 15 13.32 11.98 -14.37
C PRO A 15 13.05 11.29 -15.71
N ASN A 16 11.81 10.87 -15.92
CA ASN A 16 11.34 10.18 -17.12
C ASN A 16 12.03 8.84 -17.46
N ASN A 17 12.81 8.26 -16.55
CA ASN A 17 13.45 6.97 -16.80
C ASN A 17 12.48 5.80 -16.55
N ILE A 18 11.80 5.84 -15.41
CA ILE A 18 10.77 4.84 -15.03
C ILE A 18 9.47 5.59 -14.74
N ARG A 19 8.37 5.06 -15.25
CA ARG A 19 7.03 5.57 -14.94
C ARG A 19 6.66 5.12 -13.53
N HIS A 20 6.27 6.06 -12.66
CA HIS A 20 5.92 5.83 -11.25
C HIS A 20 7.06 5.14 -10.46
N PRO A 21 8.25 5.76 -10.35
CA PRO A 21 9.42 5.12 -9.74
C PRO A 21 9.22 4.78 -8.26
N ASP A 22 8.30 5.43 -7.58
CA ASP A 22 7.86 5.14 -6.21
C ASP A 22 7.19 3.76 -6.07
N GLU A 23 6.54 3.26 -7.12
CA GLU A 23 5.94 1.91 -7.14
C GLU A 23 6.96 0.80 -7.41
N PHE A 24 8.19 1.14 -7.81
CA PHE A 24 9.22 0.15 -8.15
C PHE A 24 10.44 0.21 -7.23
N TYR A 25 10.85 1.38 -6.78
CA TYR A 25 12.13 1.56 -6.09
C TYR A 25 12.19 0.78 -4.77
N PHE A 26 11.23 0.99 -3.86
CA PHE A 26 11.23 0.28 -2.57
C PHE A 26 10.98 -1.23 -2.72
N PRO A 27 10.02 -1.70 -3.54
CA PRO A 27 9.87 -3.13 -3.80
C PRO A 27 11.12 -3.77 -4.40
N THR A 28 11.85 -3.07 -5.27
CA THR A 28 13.11 -3.58 -5.82
C THR A 28 14.15 -3.79 -4.72
N LEU A 29 14.25 -2.87 -3.76
CA LEU A 29 15.16 -3.06 -2.63
C LEU A 29 14.69 -4.19 -1.69
N ALA A 30 13.38 -4.31 -1.46
CA ALA A 30 12.81 -5.26 -0.51
C ALA A 30 12.73 -6.70 -1.04
N TYR A 31 12.60 -6.93 -2.35
CA TYR A 31 12.35 -8.26 -2.93
C TYR A 31 13.38 -8.70 -3.98
N ASN A 32 14.50 -7.97 -4.12
CA ASN A 32 15.62 -8.42 -4.95
C ASN A 32 16.64 -9.18 -4.11
N SER A 33 16.58 -10.52 -4.16
CA SER A 33 17.46 -11.41 -3.40
C SER A 33 18.95 -11.23 -3.73
N HIS A 34 19.29 -10.70 -4.92
CA HIS A 34 20.69 -10.44 -5.28
C HIS A 34 21.33 -9.31 -4.47
N LEU A 35 20.54 -8.37 -3.96
CA LEU A 35 21.05 -7.22 -3.19
C LEU A 35 21.40 -7.58 -1.74
N HIS A 36 20.91 -8.70 -1.23
CA HIS A 36 21.14 -9.20 0.14
C HIS A 36 21.00 -8.10 1.21
N LEU A 37 20.01 -7.22 1.04
CA LEU A 37 19.78 -6.11 1.97
C LEU A 37 19.18 -6.62 3.28
N PRO A 38 19.49 -5.99 4.42
CA PRO A 38 18.86 -6.32 5.69
C PRO A 38 17.33 -6.22 5.61
N GLY A 39 16.63 -7.29 5.98
CA GLY A 39 15.17 -7.36 5.95
C GLY A 39 14.55 -7.60 4.58
N ALA A 40 15.35 -7.80 3.52
CA ALA A 40 14.84 -8.14 2.21
C ALA A 40 14.33 -9.60 2.16
N CYS A 41 13.27 -9.82 1.40
CA CYS A 41 12.78 -11.14 1.05
C CYS A 41 13.76 -11.81 0.08
N LEU A 42 14.24 -12.99 0.47
CA LEU A 42 15.18 -13.77 -0.35
C LEU A 42 14.48 -14.86 -1.19
N ASP A 43 13.18 -15.06 -0.97
CA ASP A 43 12.37 -16.05 -1.67
C ASP A 43 11.87 -15.52 -3.01
N SER A 44 11.98 -16.35 -4.06
CA SER A 44 11.47 -16.06 -5.39
C SER A 44 10.70 -17.27 -5.94
N PRO A 45 9.37 -17.16 -6.17
CA PRO A 45 8.55 -15.95 -6.04
C PRO A 45 8.31 -15.55 -4.58
N SER A 46 8.01 -14.27 -4.35
CA SER A 46 7.71 -13.75 -3.01
C SER A 46 6.49 -14.45 -2.39
N PRO A 47 6.47 -14.66 -1.06
CA PRO A 47 5.35 -15.28 -0.37
C PRO A 47 4.02 -14.56 -0.62
N LYS A 48 2.91 -15.31 -0.66
CA LYS A 48 1.57 -14.71 -0.87
C LYS A 48 1.17 -13.69 0.18
N SER A 49 1.76 -13.75 1.38
CA SER A 49 1.56 -12.79 2.46
C SER A 49 2.14 -11.41 2.17
N GLU A 50 3.03 -11.29 1.20
CA GLU A 50 3.84 -10.08 0.99
C GLU A 50 3.31 -9.15 -0.12
N TYR A 51 2.24 -9.53 -0.83
CA TYR A 51 1.74 -8.76 -1.97
C TYR A 51 0.21 -8.70 -2.04
N GLY A 52 -0.28 -7.79 -2.88
CA GLY A 52 -1.71 -7.59 -3.10
C GLY A 52 -2.43 -7.18 -1.82
N TYR A 53 -3.53 -7.86 -1.50
CA TYR A 53 -4.31 -7.60 -0.28
C TYR A 53 -3.61 -8.03 1.01
N ASN A 54 -2.57 -8.85 0.95
CA ASN A 54 -1.90 -9.31 2.16
C ASN A 54 -0.77 -8.37 2.59
N TYR A 55 -0.38 -7.41 1.74
CA TYR A 55 0.65 -6.44 2.07
C TYR A 55 0.21 -5.56 3.25
N LEU A 56 0.85 -5.75 4.41
CA LEU A 56 0.44 -5.15 5.68
C LEU A 56 0.49 -3.61 5.70
N GLY A 57 1.32 -2.99 4.85
CA GLY A 57 1.57 -1.55 4.92
C GLY A 57 0.33 -0.69 4.69
N LYS A 58 -0.61 -1.14 3.85
CA LYS A 58 -1.85 -0.40 3.57
C LYS A 58 -2.98 -1.29 3.05
N PHE A 59 -4.19 -1.05 3.53
CA PHE A 59 -5.41 -1.57 2.96
C PHE A 59 -5.95 -0.62 1.88
N VAL A 60 -6.17 -1.10 0.66
CA VAL A 60 -6.72 -0.30 -0.45
C VAL A 60 -7.67 -1.14 -1.28
N ILE A 61 -8.87 -0.61 -1.55
CA ILE A 61 -9.83 -1.24 -2.46
C ILE A 61 -9.68 -0.60 -3.84
N TRP A 62 -9.17 -1.38 -4.79
CA TRP A 62 -9.08 -0.98 -6.19
C TRP A 62 -10.31 -1.48 -6.96
N LYS A 63 -10.74 -0.71 -7.98
CA LYS A 63 -11.91 -1.04 -8.80
C LYS A 63 -11.81 -2.41 -9.47
N ASP A 64 -10.63 -2.79 -9.91
CA ASP A 64 -10.40 -4.05 -10.63
C ASP A 64 -10.10 -5.23 -9.69
N TYR A 65 -10.15 -5.01 -8.37
CA TYR A 65 -10.01 -6.09 -7.41
C TYR A 65 -11.35 -6.76 -7.11
N ARG A 66 -11.30 -7.99 -6.58
CA ARG A 66 -12.49 -8.79 -6.22
C ARG A 66 -13.15 -8.36 -4.91
N MET A 67 -13.30 -7.06 -4.69
CA MET A 67 -13.96 -6.51 -3.51
C MET A 67 -14.76 -5.27 -3.90
N THR A 68 -16.03 -5.25 -3.52
CA THR A 68 -16.96 -4.18 -3.86
C THR A 68 -16.70 -2.97 -2.96
N CYS A 69 -16.58 -1.78 -3.56
CA CYS A 69 -16.63 -0.51 -2.84
C CYS A 69 -18.10 -0.11 -2.64
N ALA A 70 -18.54 0.06 -1.39
CA ALA A 70 -19.92 0.46 -1.09
C ALA A 70 -20.20 1.95 -1.35
N THR A 71 -19.15 2.73 -1.58
CA THR A 71 -19.21 4.20 -1.69
C THR A 71 -18.95 4.67 -3.14
N LYS A 72 -17.80 5.27 -3.42
CA LYS A 72 -17.41 5.79 -4.74
C LYS A 72 -15.94 5.54 -5.05
N TYR A 73 -15.61 5.49 -6.34
CA TYR A 73 -14.24 5.44 -6.83
C TYR A 73 -13.79 6.82 -7.31
N VAL A 74 -12.53 7.16 -7.05
CA VAL A 74 -11.85 8.31 -7.67
C VAL A 74 -10.50 7.81 -8.17
N ARG A 75 -10.20 7.94 -9.47
CA ARG A 75 -8.99 7.32 -10.07
C ARG A 75 -8.84 5.84 -9.69
N ASP A 76 -9.93 5.09 -9.83
CA ASP A 76 -10.01 3.63 -9.56
C ASP A 76 -9.69 3.14 -8.14
N VAL A 77 -9.52 4.06 -7.18
CA VAL A 77 -9.40 3.75 -5.76
C VAL A 77 -10.69 4.11 -5.03
N CYS A 78 -11.20 3.20 -4.21
CA CYS A 78 -12.39 3.40 -3.37
C CYS A 78 -12.14 4.47 -2.31
N ILE A 79 -13.15 5.31 -2.07
CA ILE A 79 -13.17 6.25 -0.95
C ILE A 79 -13.85 5.54 0.23
N LEU A 80 -13.05 5.08 1.19
CA LEU A 80 -13.52 4.42 2.41
C LEU A 80 -14.49 5.32 3.18
N GLY A 81 -15.47 4.69 3.80
CA GLY A 81 -16.63 5.32 4.45
C GLY A 81 -17.22 4.37 5.49
N ALA A 82 -18.35 4.74 6.11
CA ALA A 82 -18.92 4.05 7.27
C ALA A 82 -19.15 2.54 7.01
N ASP A 83 -19.63 2.19 5.82
CA ASP A 83 -19.85 0.79 5.39
C ASP A 83 -18.58 -0.09 5.40
N HIS A 84 -17.39 0.53 5.46
CA HIS A 84 -16.12 -0.18 5.48
C HIS A 84 -15.52 -0.31 6.89
N VAL A 85 -16.06 0.37 7.91
CA VAL A 85 -15.46 0.41 9.26
C VAL A 85 -15.30 -0.98 9.86
N SER A 86 -16.36 -1.82 9.84
CA SER A 86 -16.29 -3.18 10.39
C SER A 86 -15.24 -4.05 9.68
N LEU A 87 -15.03 -3.85 8.37
CA LEU A 87 -13.98 -4.54 7.64
C LEU A 87 -12.60 -4.03 8.07
N LEU A 88 -12.42 -2.71 8.19
CA LEU A 88 -11.15 -2.08 8.59
C LEU A 88 -10.71 -2.50 10.00
N GLN A 89 -11.63 -2.70 10.92
CA GLN A 89 -11.34 -3.20 12.27
C GLN A 89 -10.88 -4.67 12.29
N SER A 90 -11.14 -5.42 11.21
CA SER A 90 -10.86 -6.87 11.13
C SER A 90 -9.58 -7.21 10.36
N VAL A 91 -9.12 -6.32 9.48
CA VAL A 91 -7.96 -6.57 8.61
C VAL A 91 -6.64 -6.26 9.33
N PRO A 92 -5.54 -6.96 9.01
CA PRO A 92 -4.28 -6.81 9.74
C PRO A 92 -3.44 -5.59 9.32
N HIS A 93 -3.94 -4.78 8.37
CA HIS A 93 -3.19 -3.66 7.80
C HIS A 93 -2.97 -2.54 8.81
N ILE A 94 -1.78 -1.94 8.78
CA ILE A 94 -1.41 -0.87 9.72
C ILE A 94 -2.01 0.50 9.33
N SER A 95 -2.51 0.62 8.11
CA SER A 95 -3.13 1.83 7.60
C SER A 95 -4.15 1.48 6.51
N ALA A 96 -5.03 2.41 6.18
CA ALA A 96 -6.00 2.24 5.11
C ALA A 96 -6.03 3.48 4.20
N ASN A 97 -6.28 3.26 2.91
CA ASN A 97 -6.39 4.32 1.91
C ASN A 97 -7.55 4.04 0.93
N LYS A 98 -8.36 5.03 0.59
CA LYS A 98 -8.29 6.46 0.95
C LYS A 98 -9.57 6.90 1.64
N PHE A 99 -9.47 7.98 2.39
CA PHE A 99 -10.61 8.68 2.95
C PHE A 99 -10.59 10.13 2.48
N HIS A 100 -11.73 10.81 2.58
CA HIS A 100 -11.89 12.22 2.28
C HIS A 100 -12.64 12.87 3.43
N ALA A 101 -12.08 13.91 4.05
CA ALA A 101 -12.66 14.55 5.22
C ALA A 101 -14.05 15.18 4.95
N ASP A 102 -14.33 15.53 3.69
CA ASP A 102 -15.61 16.07 3.22
C ASP A 102 -16.58 14.99 2.70
N TYR A 103 -16.26 13.70 2.87
CA TYR A 103 -17.07 12.59 2.38
C TYR A 103 -17.09 11.42 3.37
N GLN A 104 -18.23 11.27 4.05
CA GLN A 104 -18.43 10.33 5.15
C GLN A 104 -17.39 10.46 6.27
N PRO A 105 -17.28 11.66 6.91
CA PRO A 105 -16.35 11.88 8.02
C PRO A 105 -16.60 10.94 9.22
N GLU A 106 -17.82 10.40 9.35
CA GLU A 106 -18.19 9.47 10.42
C GLU A 106 -17.29 8.23 10.42
N ALA A 107 -16.79 7.81 9.24
CA ALA A 107 -15.84 6.72 9.14
C ALA A 107 -14.50 7.01 9.83
N TYR A 108 -14.06 8.27 9.83
CA TYR A 108 -12.89 8.69 10.60
C TYR A 108 -13.20 8.67 12.10
N ASP A 109 -14.33 9.25 12.49
CA ASP A 109 -14.74 9.33 13.91
C ASP A 109 -14.86 7.93 14.53
N GLU A 110 -15.48 6.98 13.84
CA GLU A 110 -15.63 5.60 14.32
C GLU A 110 -14.28 4.86 14.41
N MET A 111 -13.37 5.09 13.47
CA MET A 111 -12.03 4.50 13.51
C MET A 111 -11.18 5.09 14.63
N GLU A 112 -11.29 6.40 14.89
CA GLU A 112 -10.62 7.06 16.01
C GLU A 112 -11.15 6.55 17.35
N GLN A 113 -12.48 6.46 17.51
CA GLN A 113 -13.12 5.90 18.72
C GLN A 113 -12.78 4.43 18.97
N TRP A 114 -12.54 3.67 17.91
CA TRP A 114 -12.11 2.27 18.06
C TRP A 114 -10.65 2.14 18.49
N TYR A 115 -9.79 3.07 18.06
CA TYR A 115 -8.35 2.99 18.33
C TYR A 115 -7.93 3.59 19.67
N PHE A 116 -8.64 4.61 20.17
CA PHE A 116 -8.35 5.35 21.40
C PHE A 116 -9.38 5.08 22.50
#